data_AF-A0A0Q5WJA2-F1
#
_entry.id   AF-A0A0Q5WJA2-F1
#
_cell.length_a   1.000
_cell.length_b   1.000
_cell.length_c   1.000
_cell.angle_alpha   90.00
_cell.angle_beta   90.00
_cell.angle_gamma   90.00
#
_symmetry.space_group_name_H-M   'P 1'
#
loop_
_entity.id
_entity.type
_entity.pdbx_description
1 polymer ?
#
loop_
_entity_poly.entity_id
_entity_poly.type
_entity_poly.pdbx_seq_one_letter_code
_entity_poly.pdbx_strand_id
1 'polypeptide(L)' 'MFADDHHPPHFHASSPDHDILIAISDFQIVAGQMRARDLRAVLTWAADNRQRLQDEWTRLNQR' A
#
# COMPACT_ATOMS: atom_id res chain seq x y z
N MET A 1 -16.77 -20.24 4.71
CA MET A 1 -16.15 -19.05 5.32
C MET A 1 -14.95 -18.71 4.46
N PHE A 2 -14.96 -17.57 3.77
CA PHE A 2 -13.88 -17.18 2.85
C PHE A 2 -12.80 -16.42 3.63
N ALA A 3 -11.54 -16.76 3.41
CA ALA A 3 -10.38 -16.18 4.09
C ALA A 3 -10.04 -14.76 3.61
N ASP A 4 -11.01 -14.02 3.06
CA ASP A 4 -10.74 -12.96 2.08
C ASP A 4 -11.63 -11.71 2.21
N ASP A 5 -12.40 -11.57 3.30
CA ASP A 5 -13.32 -10.41 3.39
C ASP A 5 -12.61 -9.12 3.85
N HIS A 6 -11.34 -9.20 4.24
CA HIS A 6 -10.47 -8.06 4.51
C HIS A 6 -9.14 -8.24 3.80
N HIS A 7 -8.94 -7.50 2.69
CA HIS A 7 -7.60 -7.33 2.13
C HIS A 7 -6.65 -6.88 3.24
N PRO A 8 -5.41 -7.38 3.29
CA PRO A 8 -4.43 -6.91 4.25
C PRO A 8 -4.30 -5.37 4.16
N PRO A 9 -3.93 -4.69 5.25
CA PRO A 9 -3.69 -3.25 5.22
C PRO A 9 -2.77 -2.88 4.06
N HIS A 10 -3.27 -2.05 3.15
CA HIS A 10 -2.58 -1.67 1.93
C HIS A 10 -2.80 -0.19 1.66
N PHE A 11 -1.90 0.38 0.86
CA PHE A 11 -2.06 1.72 0.32
C PHE A 11 -1.90 1.71 -1.19
N HIS A 12 -2.51 2.71 -1.82
CA HIS A 12 -2.42 2.93 -3.26
C HIS A 12 -1.29 3.89 -3.55
N ALA A 13 -0.49 3.61 -4.57
CA ALA A 13 0.44 4.55 -5.15
C ALA A 13 0.19 4.68 -6.66
N SER A 14 0.13 5.92 -7.13
CA SER A 14 -0.24 6.24 -8.50
C SER A 14 0.86 7.06 -9.18
N SER A 15 1.07 6.78 -10.45
CA SER A 15 1.87 7.55 -11.40
C SER A 15 1.04 7.74 -12.68
N PRO A 16 1.42 8.64 -13.60
CA PRO A 16 0.64 8.86 -14.83
C PRO A 16 0.35 7.59 -15.64
N ASP A 17 1.23 6.59 -15.54
CA ASP A 17 1.15 5.35 -16.33
C ASP A 17 0.66 4.14 -15.52
N HIS A 18 0.61 4.23 -14.18
CA HIS A 18 0.47 3.06 -13.32
C HIS A 18 -0.20 3.35 -11.97
N ASP A 19 -1.07 2.43 -11.55
CA ASP A 19 -1.58 2.30 -10.18
C ASP A 19 -1.12 0.98 -9.56
N ILE A 20 -0.64 1.04 -8.32
CA ILE A 20 -0.22 -0.14 -7.56
C ILE A 20 -0.84 -0.17 -6.18
N LEU A 21 -1.09 -1.39 -5.69
CA LEU A 21 -1.46 -1.66 -4.31
C LEU A 21 -0.27 -2.28 -3.61
N ILE A 22 0.11 -1.72 -2.46
CA ILE A 22 1.25 -2.16 -1.66
C ILE A 22 0.78 -2.50 -0.25
N ALA A 23 1.15 -3.68 0.25
CA ALA A 23 0.90 -4.08 1.64
C ALA A 23 1.72 -3.21 2.62
N ILE A 24 1.08 -2.69 3.67
CA ILE A 24 1.75 -1.81 4.65
C ILE A 24 2.74 -2.61 5.53
N SER A 25 2.47 -3.90 5.75
CA SER A 25 3.26 -4.79 6.64
C SER A 25 4.71 -4.96 6.19
N ASP A 26 4.92 -5.24 4.91
CA ASP A 26 6.19 -5.68 4.34
C ASP A 26 6.52 -5.02 2.99
N PHE A 27 5.65 -4.12 2.53
CA PHE A 27 5.77 -3.43 1.26
C PHE A 27 5.81 -4.33 0.01
N GLN A 28 5.25 -5.53 0.11
CA GLN A 28 5.00 -6.35 -1.07
C GLN A 28 3.94 -5.71 -1.96
N ILE A 29 4.14 -5.78 -3.28
CA ILE A 29 3.13 -5.38 -4.25
C ILE A 29 2.04 -6.43 -4.24
N VAL A 30 0.82 -6.02 -3.88
CA VAL A 30 -0.39 -6.85 -3.90
C VAL A 30 -0.97 -6.90 -5.31
N ALA A 31 -0.96 -5.76 -6.02
CA ALA A 31 -1.45 -5.67 -7.39
C ALA A 31 -0.80 -4.50 -8.15
N GLY A 32 -0.76 -4.63 -9.48
CA GLY A 32 -0.22 -3.61 -10.38
C GLY A 32 1.28 -3.74 -10.61
N GLN A 33 1.84 -2.79 -11.37
CA GLN A 33 3.26 -2.68 -11.66
C GLN A 33 3.66 -1.21 -11.73
N MET A 34 4.88 -0.89 -11.32
CA MET A 34 5.42 0.47 -11.39
C MET A 34 6.89 0.41 -11.81
N ARG A 35 7.37 1.45 -12.49
CA ARG A 35 8.78 1.55 -12.86
C ARG A 35 9.64 1.55 -11.59
N ALA A 36 10.74 0.81 -11.63
CA ALA A 36 11.58 0.58 -10.44
C ALA A 36 12.06 1.87 -9.75
N ARG A 37 12.30 2.95 -10.51
CA ARG A 37 12.71 4.25 -9.94
C ARG A 37 11.60 4.90 -9.11
N ASP A 38 10.36 4.83 -9.59
CA ASP A 38 9.20 5.48 -8.97
C ASP A 38 8.78 4.65 -7.75
N LEU A 39 8.83 3.31 -7.88
CA LEU A 39 8.62 2.38 -6.77
C LEU A 39 9.61 2.63 -5.63
N ARG A 40 10.91 2.84 -5.93
CA ARG A 40 11.91 3.16 -4.89
C ARG A 40 11.56 4.43 -4.10
N ALA A 41 11.09 5.48 -4.78
CA ALA A 41 10.68 6.71 -4.11
C ALA A 41 9.46 6.47 -3.21
N VAL A 42 8.45 5.74 -3.71
CA VAL A 42 7.26 5.36 -2.94
C VAL A 42 7.63 4.54 -1.70
N LEU A 43 8.48 3.51 -1.85
CA LEU A 43 8.90 2.63 -0.75
C LEU A 43 9.72 3.37 0.31
N THR A 44 10.58 4.30 -0.09
CA THR A 44 11.35 5.12 0.84
C THR A 44 10.42 5.99 1.68
N TRP A 45 9.49 6.69 1.04
CA TRP A 45 8.48 7.48 1.74
C TRP A 45 7.59 6.61 2.64
N ALA A 46 7.14 5.44 2.17
CA ALA A 46 6.30 4.55 2.93
C ALA A 46 7.01 3.99 4.17
N ALA A 47 8.31 3.71 4.09
CA ALA A 47 9.11 3.28 5.23
C ALA A 47 9.11 4.32 6.36
N ASP A 48 9.32 5.60 6.01
CA ASP A 48 9.32 6.71 6.97
C ASP A 48 7.91 7.04 7.50
N ASN A 49 6.86 6.64 6.78
CA ASN A 49 5.46 6.96 7.09
C ASN A 49 4.62 5.74 7.48
N ARG A 50 5.25 4.59 7.80
CA ARG A 50 4.54 3.31 8.02
C ARG A 50 3.44 3.43 9.08
N GLN A 51 3.73 4.05 10.22
CA GLN A 51 2.74 4.23 11.29
C GLN A 51 1.55 5.06 10.81
N ARG A 52 1.81 6.16 10.10
CA ARG A 52 0.76 7.03 9.54
C ARG A 52 -0.11 6.28 8.53
N LEU A 53 0.48 5.45 7.68
CA LEU A 53 -0.26 4.61 6.73
C LEU A 53 -1.16 3.62 7.46
N GLN A 54 -0.64 3.00 8.53
CA GLN A 54 -1.41 2.08 9.36
C GLN A 54 -2.58 2.78 10.04
N ASP A 55 -2.36 3.95 10.63
CA ASP A 55 -3.38 4.73 11.33
C ASP A 55 -4.47 5.20 10.38
N GLU A 56 -4.11 5.71 9.20
CA GLU A 56 -5.09 6.14 8.18
C GLU A 56 -5.86 4.96 7.61
N TRP A 57 -5.20 3.83 7.35
CA TRP A 57 -5.89 2.62 6.90
C TRP A 57 -6.89 2.14 7.95
N THR A 58 -6.48 2.10 9.21
CA THR A 58 -7.35 1.74 10.32
C THR A 58 -8.52 2.73 10.45
N ARG A 59 -8.27 4.04 10.38
CA ARG A 59 -9.32 5.07 10.42
C ARG A 59 -10.36 4.92 9.29
N LEU A 60 -9.93 4.54 8.09
CA LEU A 60 -10.80 4.37 6.93
C LEU A 60 -11.56 3.03 6.92
N ASN A 61 -11.05 2.01 7.62
CA ASN A 61 -11.63 0.66 7.66
C ASN A 61 -12.29 0.31 8.99
N GLN A 62 -12.20 1.16 10.01
CA GLN A 62 -13.02 1.06 11.22
C GLN A 62 -14.48 1.36 10.86
N ARG A 63 -15.32 0.32 10.93
CA ARG A 63 -16.79 0.41 10.92
C ARG A 63 -17.31 0.51 12.34
#